data_AF-A0A662YJW7-F1
#
_entry.id   AF-A0A662YJW7-F1
#
_cell.length_a   1.000
_cell.length_b   1.000
_cell.length_c   1.000
_cell.angle_alpha   90.00
_cell.angle_beta   90.00
_cell.angle_gamma   90.00
#
_symmetry.space_group_name_H-M   'P 1'
#
loop_
_entity.id
_entity.type
_entity.pdbx_description
1 polymer ?
#
loop_
_entity_poly.entity_id
_entity_poly.type
_entity_poly.pdbx_seq_one_letter_code
_entity_poly.pdbx_strand_id
1 'polypeptide(L)'
;PDVNKWWANGNIICNEHCRYRNKEDETQYWGDQFLTQLRDMLEDSCKHRNIADCEFFINKRDYPHLKENLSEPYGFLFDKDDRNPAEDIPLTEHLYSTYAPIMSFYVSKRFADIPFPCSEDWEAATGLVFPQSFRHTHCDKCPCRNPTHCENDYECFCEVGPSKRKRHGIEDARDLFTASNFRKFYKPWEEKVNTAFFRGSATGGGTTVETNQRLHLAHLSNTWKNDPALNGEADSEQQEGGEEPRELVPLLNAEVTTWNLRDKKIAGKPMTFLRHEDFIFEGGRQHFIPIYEQSKFKYILYVEGHCAANRYAFLMRLGSVILKVTSRCVADEMWYYPILKPFEDHVPIKEDLSDLAEKIQWCRDNDDKCRQIAARANELYDQFVSKEAIHDYMEVICNRVAQRFQPAPRWYRRPEGVEAMKKPEFERPRGMCVGGQSGRHCRRCLEMKEDDEEARAKRKREPSRDDDDRVRGGYSHDRDRDRGSDRYDHGRKGSRDYNDRRDRGYGGASERDRHRREDTRREERSPMRPRVQQCRKCRRAKSACSCSFRT
;
A
#
# COMPACT_ATOMS: atom_id res chain seq x y z
N PRO A 1 -11.12 -12.02 31.74
CA PRO A 1 -11.03 -11.06 30.61
C PRO A 1 -12.43 -10.61 30.20
N ASP A 2 -12.63 -9.34 29.89
CA ASP A 2 -13.91 -8.84 29.37
C ASP A 2 -14.14 -9.38 27.96
N VAL A 3 -15.17 -10.21 27.80
CA VAL A 3 -15.48 -10.89 26.53
C VAL A 3 -15.97 -9.92 25.45
N ASN A 4 -16.49 -8.75 25.84
CA ASN A 4 -16.96 -7.73 24.89
C ASN A 4 -15.81 -7.04 24.15
N LYS A 5 -14.58 -7.27 24.59
CA LYS A 5 -13.35 -6.74 24.00
C LYS A 5 -12.66 -7.73 23.05
N TRP A 6 -13.25 -8.91 22.88
CA TRP A 6 -12.66 -9.96 22.07
C TRP A 6 -12.97 -9.72 20.60
N TRP A 7 -12.01 -10.09 19.76
CA TRP A 7 -12.14 -9.97 18.31
C TRP A 7 -11.46 -11.15 17.62
N ALA A 8 -11.94 -11.47 16.43
CA ALA A 8 -11.35 -12.46 15.54
C ALA A 8 -10.72 -11.79 14.31
N ASN A 9 -9.70 -12.43 13.75
CA ASN A 9 -9.13 -12.09 12.45
C ASN A 9 -8.46 -13.33 11.86
N GLY A 10 -9.13 -13.95 10.90
CA GLY A 10 -8.84 -15.34 10.55
C GLY A 10 -8.91 -16.21 11.81
N ASN A 11 -8.18 -17.32 11.83
CA ASN A 11 -8.20 -18.23 12.97
C ASN A 11 -7.66 -17.65 14.29
N ILE A 12 -7.25 -16.38 14.37
CA ILE A 12 -6.80 -15.74 15.62
C ILE A 12 -8.01 -15.29 16.45
N ILE A 13 -7.97 -15.60 17.75
CA ILE A 13 -8.80 -14.94 18.77
C ILE A 13 -7.90 -14.04 19.61
N CYS A 14 -8.33 -12.82 19.87
CA CYS A 14 -7.54 -11.87 20.65
C CYS A 14 -8.46 -10.99 21.50
N ASN A 15 -7.94 -10.55 22.65
CA ASN A 15 -8.61 -9.64 23.58
C ASN A 15 -7.74 -8.41 23.90
N GLU A 16 -6.65 -8.22 23.16
CA GLU A 16 -5.77 -7.07 23.27
C GLU A 16 -6.13 -6.04 22.19
N HIS A 17 -6.24 -4.78 22.59
CA HIS A 17 -6.51 -3.67 21.66
C HIS A 17 -5.23 -2.95 21.24
N CYS A 18 -4.12 -3.11 21.97
CA CYS A 18 -2.81 -2.53 21.66
C CYS A 18 -1.72 -3.61 21.79
N ARG A 19 -0.63 -3.47 21.03
CA ARG A 19 0.48 -4.46 21.00
C ARG A 19 1.26 -4.55 22.32
N TYR A 20 1.29 -3.48 23.11
CA TYR A 20 2.03 -3.40 24.36
C TYR A 20 1.07 -3.33 25.55
N ARG A 21 0.90 -4.48 26.22
CA ARG A 21 -0.08 -4.70 27.30
C ARG A 21 0.08 -3.79 28.53
N ASN A 22 1.22 -3.11 28.68
CA ASN A 22 1.63 -2.42 29.91
C ASN A 22 1.81 -0.90 29.76
N LYS A 23 1.22 -0.28 28.73
CA LYS A 23 1.26 1.18 28.58
C LYS A 23 -0.14 1.68 28.26
N GLU A 24 -0.84 2.09 29.30
CA GLU A 24 -2.18 2.68 29.21
C GLU A 24 -2.21 3.96 28.35
N ASP A 25 -1.05 4.58 28.09
CA ASP A 25 -0.90 5.81 27.31
C ASP A 25 -0.60 5.60 25.81
N GLU A 26 -0.59 4.36 25.32
CA GLU A 26 -0.34 4.11 23.89
C GLU A 26 -1.60 4.31 23.04
N THR A 27 -1.60 5.39 22.26
CA THR A 27 -2.66 5.78 21.32
C THR A 27 -2.71 4.95 20.02
N GLN A 28 -1.88 3.90 19.90
CA GLN A 28 -1.81 3.04 18.72
C GLN A 28 -2.61 1.76 18.93
N TYR A 29 -3.85 1.78 18.47
CA TYR A 29 -4.73 0.62 18.48
C TYR A 29 -4.36 -0.35 17.36
N TRP A 30 -4.72 -1.63 17.55
CA TRP A 30 -4.70 -2.64 16.51
C TRP A 30 -5.48 -2.13 15.29
N GLY A 31 -4.77 -1.88 14.19
CA GLY A 31 -5.34 -1.34 12.97
C GLY A 31 -4.99 0.13 12.67
N ASP A 32 -4.28 0.86 13.54
CA ASP A 32 -3.83 2.22 13.23
C ASP A 32 -2.62 2.26 12.29
N GLN A 33 -1.82 1.18 12.29
CA GLN A 33 -0.68 1.03 11.40
C GLN A 33 -1.12 1.03 9.93
N PHE A 34 -0.28 1.56 9.05
CA PHE A 34 -0.45 1.54 7.61
C PHE A 34 -1.53 2.46 7.00
N LEU A 35 -2.11 3.38 7.79
CA LEU A 35 -3.09 4.35 7.29
C LEU A 35 -2.46 5.44 6.41
N THR A 36 -1.18 5.74 6.61
CA THR A 36 -0.45 6.81 5.90
C THR A 36 -0.31 6.50 4.41
N GLN A 37 0.02 5.25 4.09
CA GLN A 37 0.16 4.66 2.77
C GLN A 37 -1.18 4.66 2.03
N LEU A 38 -2.25 4.15 2.66
CA LEU A 38 -3.58 4.09 2.04
C LEU A 38 -4.10 5.48 1.70
N ARG A 39 -3.91 6.42 2.62
CA ARG A 39 -4.29 7.80 2.38
C ARG A 39 -3.49 8.41 1.22
N ASP A 40 -2.18 8.25 1.23
CA ASP A 40 -1.33 8.76 0.14
C ASP A 40 -1.72 8.14 -1.20
N MET A 41 -1.96 6.83 -1.26
CA MET A 41 -2.45 6.13 -2.45
C MET A 41 -3.76 6.73 -2.98
N LEU A 42 -4.74 6.95 -2.11
CA LEU A 42 -6.03 7.55 -2.48
C LEU A 42 -5.88 9.00 -2.95
N GLU A 43 -5.11 9.82 -2.23
CA GLU A 43 -4.86 11.22 -2.60
C GLU A 43 -4.09 11.31 -3.93
N ASP A 44 -3.05 10.49 -4.12
CA ASP A 44 -2.24 10.49 -5.33
C ASP A 44 -3.03 9.96 -6.54
N SER A 45 -3.85 8.93 -6.35
CA SER A 45 -4.76 8.43 -7.40
C SER A 45 -5.76 9.51 -7.83
N CYS A 46 -6.35 10.26 -6.89
CA CYS A 46 -7.26 11.36 -7.20
C CYS A 46 -6.57 12.54 -7.94
N LYS A 47 -5.25 12.73 -7.77
CA LYS A 47 -4.48 13.72 -8.52
C LYS A 47 -4.23 13.29 -9.97
N HIS A 48 -3.96 11.99 -10.19
CA HIS A 48 -3.47 11.47 -11.47
C HIS A 48 -4.54 10.76 -12.31
N ARG A 49 -5.70 10.45 -11.74
CA ARG A 49 -6.80 9.75 -12.42
C ARG A 49 -8.13 10.44 -12.20
N ASN A 50 -9.07 10.11 -13.08
CA ASN A 50 -10.39 10.70 -13.07
C ASN A 50 -11.34 9.78 -12.29
N ILE A 51 -11.32 9.96 -10.97
CA ILE A 51 -12.06 9.17 -9.99
C ILE A 51 -13.37 9.87 -9.63
N ALA A 52 -14.48 9.15 -9.73
CA ALA A 52 -15.80 9.65 -9.32
C ALA A 52 -16.02 9.55 -7.80
N ASP A 53 -16.85 10.46 -7.29
CA ASP A 53 -17.30 10.45 -5.90
C ASP A 53 -18.02 9.13 -5.56
N CYS A 54 -17.39 8.31 -4.74
CA CYS A 54 -17.91 7.03 -4.26
C CYS A 54 -17.77 6.90 -2.74
N GLU A 55 -18.44 5.91 -2.17
CA GLU A 55 -18.36 5.56 -0.74
C GLU A 55 -18.15 4.04 -0.65
N PHE A 56 -17.21 3.62 0.18
CA PHE A 56 -16.88 2.23 0.45
C PHE A 56 -16.17 2.14 1.81
N PHE A 57 -16.13 0.93 2.36
CA PHE A 57 -15.34 0.61 3.56
C PHE A 57 -14.04 -0.08 3.14
N ILE A 58 -12.93 0.24 3.80
CA ILE A 58 -11.69 -0.53 3.65
C ILE A 58 -11.56 -1.46 4.85
N ASN A 59 -11.61 -2.76 4.58
CA ASN A 59 -11.24 -3.77 5.55
C ASN A 59 -9.72 -3.95 5.55
N LYS A 60 -9.10 -3.61 6.67
CA LYS A 60 -7.65 -3.79 6.89
C LYS A 60 -7.30 -5.08 7.62
N ARG A 61 -8.30 -5.89 7.98
CA ARG A 61 -8.06 -7.20 8.61
C ARG A 61 -7.60 -8.19 7.54
N ASP A 62 -7.01 -9.28 7.99
CA ASP A 62 -6.55 -10.33 7.07
C ASP A 62 -7.75 -11.03 6.43
N TYR A 63 -8.82 -11.23 7.20
CA TYR A 63 -9.96 -12.03 6.77
C TYR A 63 -11.11 -11.15 6.21
N PRO A 64 -11.73 -11.56 5.08
CA PRO A 64 -12.86 -10.85 4.46
C PRO A 64 -14.17 -10.97 5.28
N HIS A 65 -15.16 -10.11 4.99
CA HIS A 65 -16.34 -9.92 5.87
C HIS A 65 -17.69 -10.32 5.27
N LEU A 66 -17.83 -10.42 3.95
CA LEU A 66 -19.11 -10.71 3.33
C LEU A 66 -18.97 -11.87 2.34
N LYS A 67 -19.57 -13.01 2.66
CA LYS A 67 -19.63 -14.13 1.70
C LYS A 67 -20.64 -13.87 0.59
N GLU A 68 -20.35 -14.38 -0.60
CA GLU A 68 -21.21 -14.19 -1.79
C GLU A 68 -22.60 -14.81 -1.64
N ASN A 69 -22.70 -15.91 -0.87
CA ASN A 69 -23.92 -16.65 -0.63
C ASN A 69 -24.68 -16.18 0.62
N LEU A 70 -24.28 -15.04 1.20
CA LEU A 70 -24.90 -14.46 2.40
C LEU A 70 -24.91 -15.44 3.60
N SER A 71 -23.82 -16.19 3.77
CA SER A 71 -23.56 -17.01 4.95
C SER A 71 -22.57 -16.32 5.90
N GLU A 72 -22.47 -16.82 7.13
CA GLU A 72 -21.54 -16.34 8.13
C GLU A 72 -20.09 -16.39 7.60
N PRO A 73 -19.37 -15.25 7.62
CA PRO A 73 -18.01 -15.18 7.10
C PRO A 73 -17.01 -15.98 7.96
N TYR A 74 -17.21 -16.04 9.28
CA TYR A 74 -16.31 -16.65 10.26
C TYR A 74 -16.87 -17.99 10.80
N GLY A 75 -17.21 -18.92 9.91
CA GLY A 75 -17.74 -20.25 10.25
C GLY A 75 -16.87 -21.03 11.24
N PHE A 76 -15.55 -20.84 11.25
CA PHE A 76 -14.66 -21.51 12.20
C PHE A 76 -14.95 -21.16 13.67
N LEU A 77 -15.59 -20.01 13.96
CA LEU A 77 -16.06 -19.66 15.31
C LEU A 77 -17.21 -20.56 15.79
N PHE A 78 -17.95 -21.13 14.83
CA PHE A 78 -19.12 -21.99 15.05
C PHE A 78 -18.81 -23.47 14.76
N ASP A 79 -17.52 -23.85 14.78
CA ASP A 79 -17.06 -25.20 14.45
C ASP A 79 -17.44 -25.67 13.04
N LYS A 80 -17.41 -24.75 12.07
CA LYS A 80 -17.60 -25.02 10.64
C LYS A 80 -16.37 -24.65 9.83
N ASP A 81 -16.04 -25.47 8.84
CA ASP A 81 -14.92 -25.18 7.95
C ASP A 81 -15.32 -24.19 6.85
N ASP A 82 -14.81 -22.96 6.94
CA ASP A 82 -14.99 -21.90 5.95
C ASP A 82 -14.33 -22.19 4.58
N ARG A 83 -13.76 -23.37 4.38
CA ARG A 83 -13.32 -23.87 3.06
C ARG A 83 -14.33 -24.82 2.43
N ASN A 84 -15.29 -25.33 3.20
CA ASN A 84 -16.33 -26.25 2.76
C ASN A 84 -17.69 -25.54 2.59
N PRO A 85 -18.19 -25.34 1.36
CA PRO A 85 -19.51 -24.72 1.15
C PRO A 85 -20.68 -25.48 1.80
N ALA A 86 -20.56 -26.80 2.01
CA ALA A 86 -21.60 -27.59 2.64
C ALA A 86 -21.75 -27.30 4.15
N GLU A 87 -20.76 -26.64 4.75
CA GLU A 87 -20.74 -26.27 6.17
C GLU A 87 -21.09 -24.79 6.42
N ASP A 88 -21.41 -24.04 5.36
CA ASP A 88 -21.81 -22.64 5.50
C ASP A 88 -23.05 -22.48 6.36
N ILE A 89 -22.99 -21.51 7.27
CA ILE A 89 -24.09 -21.17 8.15
C ILE A 89 -24.81 -19.97 7.54
N PRO A 90 -26.10 -20.07 7.15
CA PRO A 90 -26.83 -18.92 6.59
C PRO A 90 -26.86 -17.75 7.57
N LEU A 91 -26.74 -16.52 7.07
CA LEU A 91 -26.96 -15.32 7.88
C LEU A 91 -28.43 -15.28 8.34
N THR A 92 -28.64 -15.31 9.66
CA THR A 92 -29.97 -15.14 10.27
C THR A 92 -30.23 -13.70 10.70
N GLU A 93 -29.17 -12.97 11.03
CA GLU A 93 -29.19 -11.55 11.36
C GLU A 93 -28.43 -10.73 10.31
N HIS A 94 -28.72 -9.43 10.24
CA HIS A 94 -28.08 -8.51 9.28
C HIS A 94 -28.15 -8.96 7.80
N LEU A 95 -29.17 -9.75 7.46
CA LEU A 95 -29.50 -10.14 6.09
C LEU A 95 -30.22 -8.99 5.38
N TYR A 96 -29.48 -8.21 4.60
CA TYR A 96 -30.00 -7.06 3.87
C TYR A 96 -30.10 -7.37 2.37
N SER A 97 -30.97 -6.67 1.67
CA SER A 97 -31.09 -6.78 0.20
C SER A 97 -29.85 -6.25 -0.53
N THR A 98 -29.09 -5.37 0.12
CA THR A 98 -27.89 -4.72 -0.43
C THR A 98 -26.92 -4.36 0.68
N TYR A 99 -25.62 -4.44 0.40
CA TYR A 99 -24.55 -4.08 1.34
C TYR A 99 -23.73 -2.91 0.80
N ALA A 100 -23.16 -2.12 1.70
CA ALA A 100 -22.13 -1.18 1.32
C ALA A 100 -20.90 -1.94 0.81
N PRO A 101 -20.20 -1.46 -0.23
CA PRO A 101 -19.02 -2.14 -0.75
C PRO A 101 -17.90 -2.14 0.29
N ILE A 102 -17.36 -3.33 0.54
CA ILE A 102 -16.21 -3.56 1.43
C ILE A 102 -15.02 -3.91 0.53
N MET A 103 -13.94 -3.16 0.66
CA MET A 103 -12.68 -3.35 -0.05
C MET A 103 -11.68 -4.04 0.89
N SER A 104 -11.25 -5.25 0.54
CA SER A 104 -10.39 -6.09 1.38
C SER A 104 -9.06 -6.37 0.69
N PHE A 105 -7.96 -6.41 1.46
CA PHE A 105 -6.63 -6.71 0.92
C PHE A 105 -6.49 -8.15 0.45
N TYR A 106 -7.18 -9.06 1.14
CA TYR A 106 -7.17 -10.49 0.85
C TYR A 106 -8.62 -10.97 0.72
N VAL A 107 -8.88 -11.71 -0.34
CA VAL A 107 -10.22 -12.20 -0.68
C VAL A 107 -10.12 -13.64 -1.20
N SER A 108 -11.26 -14.21 -1.56
CA SER A 108 -11.35 -15.36 -2.45
C SER A 108 -12.68 -15.31 -3.17
N LYS A 109 -12.88 -16.24 -4.12
CA LYS A 109 -14.15 -16.35 -4.87
C LYS A 109 -15.37 -16.59 -3.99
N ARG A 110 -15.19 -16.97 -2.72
CA ARG A 110 -16.28 -17.18 -1.76
C ARG A 110 -16.82 -15.87 -1.16
N PHE A 111 -16.11 -14.77 -1.34
CA PHE A 111 -16.45 -13.48 -0.72
C PHE A 111 -16.85 -12.45 -1.76
N ALA A 112 -17.85 -11.65 -1.39
CA ALA A 112 -18.30 -10.48 -2.14
C ALA A 112 -17.45 -9.22 -1.86
N ASP A 113 -16.54 -9.29 -0.89
CA ASP A 113 -15.50 -8.28 -0.68
C ASP A 113 -14.75 -8.00 -2.00
N ILE A 114 -14.52 -6.72 -2.27
CA ILE A 114 -13.82 -6.26 -3.46
C ILE A 114 -12.31 -6.30 -3.17
N PRO A 115 -11.48 -6.98 -3.99
CA PRO A 115 -10.04 -6.94 -3.83
C PRO A 115 -9.51 -5.51 -3.86
N PHE A 116 -8.52 -5.20 -3.04
CA PHE A 116 -7.98 -3.84 -2.93
C PHE A 116 -6.45 -3.85 -2.74
N PRO A 117 -5.70 -2.92 -3.36
CA PRO A 117 -4.27 -2.79 -3.11
C PRO A 117 -3.97 -2.54 -1.64
N CYS A 118 -3.05 -3.32 -1.07
CA CYS A 118 -2.67 -3.15 0.32
C CYS A 118 -1.66 -2.00 0.49
N SER A 119 -1.48 -1.55 1.73
CA SER A 119 -0.52 -0.49 2.05
C SER A 119 0.89 -0.82 1.58
N GLU A 120 1.32 -2.07 1.74
CA GLU A 120 2.63 -2.54 1.28
C GLU A 120 2.76 -2.54 -0.26
N ASP A 121 1.69 -2.80 -1.01
CA ASP A 121 1.73 -2.70 -2.47
C ASP A 121 2.04 -1.24 -2.89
N TRP A 122 1.43 -0.27 -2.18
CA TRP A 122 1.71 1.16 -2.42
C TRP A 122 3.13 1.57 -2.00
N GLU A 123 3.62 1.09 -0.85
CA GLU A 123 5.02 1.30 -0.46
C GLU A 123 5.96 0.72 -1.53
N ALA A 124 5.67 -0.47 -2.03
CA ALA A 124 6.44 -1.14 -3.07
C ALA A 124 6.48 -0.32 -4.37
N ALA A 125 5.31 0.11 -4.81
CA ALA A 125 5.13 0.83 -6.06
C ALA A 125 5.80 2.21 -6.06
N THR A 126 5.79 2.89 -4.92
CA THR A 126 6.36 4.25 -4.80
C THR A 126 7.82 4.26 -4.35
N GLY A 127 8.24 3.23 -3.62
CA GLY A 127 9.53 3.17 -2.92
C GLY A 127 9.71 4.26 -1.87
N LEU A 128 8.61 4.89 -1.44
CA LEU A 128 8.59 5.91 -0.40
C LEU A 128 8.64 5.27 0.99
N VAL A 129 9.15 6.06 1.94
CA VAL A 129 9.20 5.69 3.34
C VAL A 129 8.09 6.43 4.07
N PHE A 130 7.23 5.69 4.77
CA PHE A 130 6.07 6.23 5.47
C PHE A 130 6.23 6.09 6.98
N PRO A 131 5.75 7.06 7.77
CA PRO A 131 5.66 6.91 9.21
C PRO A 131 4.66 5.79 9.56
N GLN A 132 4.95 5.03 10.63
CA GLN A 132 4.11 3.91 11.07
C GLN A 132 2.71 4.33 11.52
N SER A 133 2.61 5.52 12.12
CA SER A 133 1.37 6.10 12.62
C SER A 133 1.32 7.60 12.29
N PHE A 134 0.11 8.14 12.20
CA PHE A 134 -0.12 9.59 12.16
C PHE A 134 0.03 10.26 13.52
N ARG A 135 0.16 9.48 14.61
CA ARG A 135 0.28 9.96 15.98
C ARG A 135 1.60 9.51 16.59
N HIS A 136 2.36 10.49 17.08
CA HIS A 136 3.51 10.25 17.94
C HIS A 136 3.07 10.33 19.40
N THR A 137 3.47 9.36 20.23
CA THR A 137 3.23 9.38 21.69
C THR A 137 4.48 9.80 22.46
N HIS A 138 4.27 10.55 23.54
CA HIS A 138 5.33 11.05 24.39
C HIS A 138 5.54 10.14 25.63
N CYS A 139 6.68 10.20 26.32
CA CYS A 139 6.72 9.71 27.72
C CYS A 139 6.48 10.83 28.72
N ASP A 140 5.96 10.46 29.88
CA ASP A 140 5.70 11.38 31.00
C ASP A 140 6.99 11.99 31.59
N LYS A 141 8.16 11.46 31.22
CA LYS A 141 9.47 11.90 31.74
C LYS A 141 10.08 13.07 30.96
N CYS A 142 9.51 13.49 29.83
CA CYS A 142 10.11 14.57 29.06
C CYS A 142 9.70 15.96 29.60
N PRO A 143 10.63 16.94 29.64
CA PRO A 143 10.43 18.24 30.30
C PRO A 143 9.20 19.04 29.87
N CYS A 144 8.76 18.95 28.61
CA CYS A 144 7.64 19.75 28.11
C CYS A 144 6.26 19.27 28.59
N ARG A 145 6.16 18.02 29.11
CA ARG A 145 4.92 17.40 29.63
C ARG A 145 3.67 17.50 28.73
N ASN A 146 3.83 17.82 27.45
CA ASN A 146 2.74 17.97 26.50
C ASN A 146 2.61 16.68 25.67
N PRO A 147 1.46 15.99 25.71
CA PRO A 147 1.28 14.69 25.05
C PRO A 147 1.14 14.80 23.52
N THR A 148 0.93 16.01 22.99
CA THR A 148 0.65 16.26 21.56
C THR A 148 1.75 17.02 20.84
N HIS A 149 2.43 17.94 21.53
CA HIS A 149 3.47 18.79 20.95
C HIS A 149 4.75 18.67 21.77
N CYS A 150 5.79 18.04 21.20
CA CYS A 150 7.09 17.93 21.83
C CYS A 150 7.98 19.11 21.41
N GLU A 151 8.48 19.88 22.38
CA GLU A 151 9.43 20.98 22.15
C GLU A 151 10.86 20.47 21.87
N ASN A 152 11.14 19.20 22.17
CA ASN A 152 12.47 18.58 22.11
C ASN A 152 12.59 17.53 20.99
N ASP A 153 11.89 17.72 19.85
CA ASP A 153 11.94 16.80 18.68
C ASP A 153 11.75 15.30 19.05
N TYR A 154 10.91 15.03 20.05
CA TYR A 154 10.60 13.70 20.58
C TYR A 154 11.83 12.91 21.12
N GLU A 155 12.91 13.57 21.50
CA GLU A 155 14.05 12.95 22.19
C GLU A 155 13.63 12.44 23.59
N CYS A 156 13.91 11.16 23.93
CA CYS A 156 13.58 10.62 25.25
C CYS A 156 14.57 11.07 26.32
N PHE A 157 14.02 11.44 27.48
CA PHE A 157 14.76 11.76 28.71
C PHE A 157 14.65 10.63 29.76
N CYS A 158 14.17 9.47 29.34
CA CYS A 158 14.19 8.24 30.12
C CYS A 158 15.61 7.65 30.15
N GLU A 159 16.05 7.06 31.27
CA GLU A 159 17.32 6.33 31.33
C GLU A 159 17.26 5.11 30.39
N VAL A 160 17.91 5.18 29.21
CA VAL A 160 18.00 4.07 28.25
C VAL A 160 19.43 3.53 28.18
N GLY A 161 20.02 3.27 29.36
CA GLY A 161 21.40 2.76 29.45
C GLY A 161 22.46 3.73 28.90
N PRO A 162 23.75 3.40 29.08
CA PRO A 162 24.85 4.34 28.89
C PRO A 162 25.16 4.77 27.43
N SER A 163 24.34 4.40 26.43
CA SER A 163 24.67 4.67 25.02
C SER A 163 23.51 4.67 24.02
N LYS A 164 22.24 4.75 24.45
CA LYS A 164 21.10 4.80 23.52
C LYS A 164 20.23 6.03 23.73
N ARG A 165 20.17 6.91 22.72
CA ARG A 165 19.08 7.89 22.58
C ARG A 165 17.89 7.15 21.96
N LYS A 166 16.79 6.98 22.70
CA LYS A 166 15.53 6.48 22.15
C LYS A 166 14.64 7.68 21.85
N ARG A 167 14.01 7.78 20.67
CA ARG A 167 12.91 8.72 20.44
C ARG A 167 11.61 8.02 20.85
N HIS A 168 10.77 8.67 21.65
CA HIS A 168 9.50 8.07 22.07
C HIS A 168 8.40 8.37 21.05
N GLY A 169 7.56 7.38 20.77
CA GLY A 169 6.41 7.50 19.85
C GLY A 169 6.74 7.61 18.37
N ILE A 170 8.03 7.64 18.00
CA ILE A 170 8.49 7.55 16.62
C ILE A 170 9.11 6.16 16.46
N GLU A 171 8.30 5.22 15.97
CA GLU A 171 8.85 3.96 15.46
C GLU A 171 9.68 4.25 14.20
N ASP A 172 10.80 3.54 14.04
CA ASP A 172 11.60 3.63 12.83
C ASP A 172 10.73 3.29 11.61
N ALA A 173 10.79 4.16 10.61
CA ALA A 173 10.04 3.96 9.38
C ALA A 173 10.58 2.74 8.63
N ARG A 174 9.68 1.94 8.03
CA ARG A 174 10.09 0.82 7.18
C ARG A 174 10.66 1.38 5.89
N ASP A 175 11.93 1.10 5.61
CA ASP A 175 12.60 1.42 4.35
C ASP A 175 12.65 0.23 3.38
N LEU A 176 11.72 -0.72 3.61
CA LEU A 176 11.61 -2.01 2.94
C LEU A 176 11.42 -1.92 1.43
N PHE A 177 11.07 -0.77 0.84
CA PHE A 177 10.82 -0.66 -0.60
C PHE A 177 11.65 0.39 -1.31
N THR A 178 12.66 0.95 -0.64
CA THR A 178 13.49 2.00 -1.23
C THR A 178 14.32 1.48 -2.41
N ALA A 179 14.42 2.31 -3.46
CA ALA A 179 15.27 2.01 -4.63
C ALA A 179 16.75 1.83 -4.24
N SER A 180 17.21 2.50 -3.19
CA SER A 180 18.57 2.35 -2.66
C SER A 180 18.84 0.92 -2.22
N ASN A 181 17.93 0.30 -1.47
CA ASN A 181 18.08 -1.07 -1.01
C ASN A 181 18.00 -2.06 -2.18
N PHE A 182 17.06 -1.88 -3.13
CA PHE A 182 17.01 -2.71 -4.33
C PHE A 182 18.33 -2.69 -5.11
N ARG A 183 18.97 -1.52 -5.30
CA ARG A 183 20.27 -1.43 -5.98
C ARG A 183 21.39 -2.06 -5.17
N LYS A 184 21.42 -1.80 -3.86
CA LYS A 184 22.46 -2.30 -2.94
C LYS A 184 22.51 -3.83 -2.90
N PHE A 185 21.35 -4.48 -2.94
CA PHE A 185 21.23 -5.93 -2.81
C PHE A 185 20.85 -6.61 -4.13
N TYR A 186 20.94 -5.91 -5.26
CA TYR A 186 20.76 -6.53 -6.56
C TYR A 186 21.89 -7.54 -6.79
N LYS A 187 21.51 -8.71 -7.30
CA LYS A 187 22.44 -9.77 -7.70
C LYS A 187 22.08 -10.26 -9.11
N PRO A 188 23.03 -10.30 -10.06
CA PRO A 188 22.85 -10.96 -11.34
C PRO A 188 22.44 -12.42 -11.16
N TRP A 189 21.75 -13.00 -12.15
CA TRP A 189 21.23 -14.36 -12.06
C TRP A 189 22.33 -15.39 -11.80
N GLU A 190 23.49 -15.19 -12.41
CA GLU A 190 24.66 -16.05 -12.36
C GLU A 190 25.31 -16.08 -10.97
N GLU A 191 25.19 -15.00 -10.19
CA GLU A 191 25.72 -14.90 -8.81
C GLU A 191 24.74 -15.43 -7.75
N LYS A 192 23.53 -15.84 -8.14
CA LYS A 192 22.52 -16.32 -7.19
C LYS A 192 22.75 -17.79 -6.85
N VAL A 193 22.54 -18.12 -5.57
CA VAL A 193 22.69 -19.49 -5.04
C VAL A 193 21.49 -20.36 -5.43
N ASN A 194 21.77 -21.59 -5.89
CA ASN A 194 20.80 -22.61 -6.32
C ASN A 194 20.03 -23.27 -5.14
N THR A 195 19.62 -22.49 -4.13
CA THR A 195 18.92 -22.95 -2.92
C THR A 195 17.53 -22.32 -2.85
N ALA A 196 16.52 -23.12 -2.49
CA ALA A 196 15.21 -22.58 -2.17
C ALA A 196 15.22 -21.97 -0.78
N PHE A 197 14.73 -20.74 -0.67
CA PHE A 197 14.91 -19.92 0.52
C PHE A 197 13.58 -19.41 1.08
N PHE A 198 13.46 -19.43 2.41
CA PHE A 198 12.34 -18.84 3.13
C PHE A 198 12.75 -18.26 4.49
N ARG A 199 12.26 -17.05 4.79
CA ARG A 199 12.22 -16.50 6.16
C ARG A 199 10.86 -15.88 6.44
N GLY A 200 10.23 -16.32 7.53
CA GLY A 200 8.95 -15.75 7.93
C GLY A 200 8.54 -16.15 9.34
N SER A 201 7.64 -15.36 9.92
CA SER A 201 7.00 -15.71 11.18
C SER A 201 6.10 -16.94 10.99
N ALA A 202 5.93 -17.73 12.05
CA ALA A 202 5.01 -18.87 12.13
C ALA A 202 3.53 -18.44 12.17
N THR A 203 3.14 -17.56 11.26
CA THR A 203 1.73 -17.19 11.01
C THR A 203 1.01 -18.33 10.29
N GLY A 204 -0.33 -18.31 10.32
CA GLY A 204 -1.16 -19.41 9.83
C GLY A 204 -2.15 -19.86 10.89
N GLY A 205 -3.26 -20.45 10.44
CA GLY A 205 -4.31 -20.93 11.33
C GLY A 205 -3.94 -22.20 12.10
N GLY A 206 -3.04 -23.01 11.55
CA GLY A 206 -2.54 -24.23 12.19
C GLY A 206 -1.45 -24.00 13.23
N THR A 207 -1.32 -24.96 14.13
CA THR A 207 -0.35 -24.96 15.25
C THR A 207 0.66 -26.11 15.20
N THR A 208 0.57 -27.00 14.22
CA THR A 208 1.45 -28.17 14.02
C THR A 208 2.09 -28.15 12.64
N VAL A 209 3.06 -29.05 12.37
CA VAL A 209 3.67 -29.16 11.03
C VAL A 209 2.64 -29.56 9.97
N GLU A 210 1.66 -30.40 10.31
CA GLU A 210 0.64 -30.85 9.36
C GLU A 210 -0.37 -29.74 9.04
N THR A 211 -0.62 -28.84 9.99
CA THR A 211 -1.66 -27.81 9.88
C THR A 211 -1.13 -26.44 9.49
N ASN A 212 0.18 -26.20 9.60
CA ASN A 212 0.81 -24.93 9.25
C ASN A 212 1.99 -25.14 8.27
N GLN A 213 1.81 -24.68 7.03
CA GLN A 213 2.78 -24.88 5.95
C GLN A 213 4.16 -24.25 6.24
N ARG A 214 4.21 -23.15 7.01
CA ARG A 214 5.49 -22.51 7.37
C ARG A 214 6.27 -23.33 8.40
N LEU A 215 5.56 -23.98 9.33
CA LEU A 215 6.16 -24.91 10.30
C LEU A 215 6.62 -26.19 9.61
N HIS A 216 5.81 -26.72 8.68
CA HIS A 216 6.20 -27.85 7.85
C HIS A 216 7.49 -27.56 7.08
N LEU A 217 7.57 -26.38 6.46
CA LEU A 217 8.73 -26.01 5.68
C LEU A 217 10.02 -25.92 6.50
N ALA A 218 9.95 -25.34 7.71
CA ALA A 218 11.08 -25.31 8.62
C ALA A 218 11.46 -26.71 9.14
N HIS A 219 10.47 -27.59 9.34
CA HIS A 219 10.69 -29.00 9.67
C HIS A 219 11.43 -29.73 8.55
N LEU A 220 10.99 -29.58 7.30
CA LEU A 220 11.66 -30.16 6.13
C LEU A 220 13.09 -29.63 6.00
N SER A 221 13.30 -28.32 6.14
CA SER A 221 14.66 -27.74 6.07
C SER A 221 15.57 -28.26 7.17
N ASN A 222 15.05 -28.59 8.36
CA ASN A 222 15.84 -29.19 9.43
C ASN A 222 16.17 -30.66 9.15
N THR A 223 15.19 -31.46 8.73
CA THR A 223 15.36 -32.89 8.43
C THR A 223 16.28 -33.12 7.23
N TRP A 224 16.16 -32.32 6.17
CA TRP A 224 16.95 -32.45 4.94
C TRP A 224 18.44 -32.15 5.13
N LYS A 225 18.84 -31.43 6.19
CA LYS A 225 20.27 -31.20 6.50
C LYS A 225 21.04 -32.50 6.73
N ASN A 226 20.34 -33.54 7.20
CA ASN A 226 20.95 -34.84 7.50
C ASN A 226 20.90 -35.80 6.31
N ASP A 227 20.23 -35.44 5.22
CA ASP A 227 20.16 -36.24 3.99
C ASP A 227 21.21 -35.74 2.98
N PRO A 228 22.24 -36.53 2.66
CA PRO A 228 23.29 -36.14 1.72
C PRO A 228 22.76 -35.78 0.32
N ALA A 229 21.65 -36.40 -0.13
CA ALA A 229 21.07 -36.10 -1.43
C ALA A 229 20.36 -34.73 -1.46
N LEU A 230 19.88 -34.25 -0.31
CA LEU A 230 19.09 -33.02 -0.20
C LEU A 230 19.90 -31.83 0.38
N ASN A 231 20.98 -32.11 1.11
CA ASN A 231 21.89 -31.09 1.62
C ASN A 231 22.91 -30.60 0.55
N GLY A 232 22.83 -31.16 -0.68
CA GLY A 232 23.55 -30.71 -1.86
C GLY A 232 24.94 -31.33 -2.04
N GLU A 233 25.53 -31.08 -3.19
CA GLU A 233 26.94 -31.37 -3.48
C GLU A 233 27.80 -30.13 -3.12
N ALA A 234 29.10 -30.35 -2.90
CA ALA A 234 30.05 -29.27 -2.63
C ALA A 234 30.17 -28.33 -3.85
N ASP A 235 30.22 -27.03 -3.61
CA ASP A 235 30.42 -26.06 -4.69
C ASP A 235 31.78 -26.32 -5.39
N SER A 236 31.75 -26.59 -6.69
CA SER A 236 32.91 -27.05 -7.46
C SER A 236 33.94 -25.96 -7.78
N GLU A 237 33.74 -24.73 -7.28
CA GLU A 237 34.58 -23.56 -7.59
C GLU A 237 35.60 -23.19 -6.49
N GLN A 238 35.82 -24.02 -5.47
CA GLN A 238 36.97 -23.83 -4.58
C GLN A 238 38.25 -24.41 -5.20
N GLN A 239 39.17 -23.50 -5.56
CA GLN A 239 40.52 -23.78 -6.07
C GLN A 239 41.22 -24.89 -5.27
N GLU A 240 41.87 -25.80 -6.00
CA GLU A 240 42.84 -26.75 -5.46
C GLU A 240 43.90 -25.99 -4.62
N GLY A 241 43.83 -26.09 -3.29
CA GLY A 241 44.91 -25.62 -2.41
C GLY A 241 44.56 -24.96 -1.07
N GLY A 242 43.28 -24.77 -0.70
CA GLY A 242 42.89 -24.18 0.59
C GLY A 242 42.29 -25.19 1.58
N GLU A 243 42.73 -25.18 2.84
CA GLU A 243 42.19 -25.99 3.97
C GLU A 243 40.81 -25.53 4.49
N GLU A 244 40.02 -24.80 3.70
CA GLU A 244 38.67 -24.39 4.08
C GLU A 244 37.66 -25.53 3.77
N PRO A 245 36.70 -25.84 4.66
CA PRO A 245 35.71 -26.88 4.40
C PRO A 245 34.88 -26.57 3.15
N ARG A 246 34.70 -27.57 2.29
CA ARG A 246 33.82 -27.49 1.11
C ARG A 246 32.40 -27.11 1.54
N GLU A 247 31.91 -25.94 1.13
CA GLU A 247 30.57 -25.48 1.48
C GLU A 247 29.53 -26.17 0.57
N LEU A 248 28.64 -26.98 1.17
CA LEU A 248 27.57 -27.68 0.45
C LEU A 248 26.46 -26.70 0.04
N VAL A 249 25.84 -26.90 -1.12
CA VAL A 249 24.72 -26.07 -1.60
C VAL A 249 23.36 -26.76 -1.34
N PRO A 250 22.69 -26.51 -0.20
CA PRO A 250 21.48 -27.23 0.19
C PRO A 250 20.32 -26.95 -0.77
N LEU A 251 19.41 -27.92 -0.93
CA LEU A 251 18.18 -27.71 -1.70
C LEU A 251 17.27 -26.68 -1.01
N LEU A 252 17.18 -26.71 0.32
CA LEU A 252 16.24 -25.90 1.10
C LEU A 252 16.90 -25.24 2.31
N ASN A 253 16.72 -23.92 2.42
CA ASN A 253 17.07 -23.12 3.57
C ASN A 253 15.85 -22.31 4.03
N ALA A 254 15.07 -22.88 4.95
CA ALA A 254 13.85 -22.27 5.47
C ALA A 254 13.84 -22.22 6.99
N GLU A 255 13.63 -21.03 7.55
CA GLU A 255 13.65 -20.82 9.00
C GLU A 255 12.52 -19.90 9.47
N VAL A 256 12.03 -20.18 10.68
CA VAL A 256 11.02 -19.36 11.36
C VAL A 256 11.69 -18.18 12.06
N THR A 257 11.27 -16.97 11.74
CA THR A 257 11.86 -15.76 12.33
C THR A 257 11.18 -15.31 13.63
N THR A 258 9.94 -15.72 13.86
CA THR A 258 9.14 -15.33 15.02
C THR A 258 7.99 -16.31 15.25
N TRP A 259 7.76 -16.68 16.50
CA TRP A 259 6.63 -17.50 16.91
C TRP A 259 5.34 -16.68 17.03
N ASN A 260 4.23 -17.18 16.48
CA ASN A 260 2.91 -16.56 16.66
C ASN A 260 2.13 -17.32 17.74
N LEU A 261 2.32 -16.90 18.99
CA LEU A 261 1.73 -17.55 20.17
C LEU A 261 0.30 -17.08 20.48
N ARG A 262 -0.38 -16.41 19.54
CA ARG A 262 -1.77 -15.99 19.76
C ARG A 262 -2.70 -17.20 19.72
N ASP A 263 -3.71 -17.15 20.56
CA ASP A 263 -4.81 -18.11 20.58
C ASP A 263 -5.41 -18.29 19.18
N LYS A 264 -5.66 -19.56 18.85
CA LYS A 264 -6.17 -20.05 17.59
C LYS A 264 -7.50 -20.75 17.80
N LYS A 265 -8.48 -20.43 16.97
CA LYS A 265 -9.71 -21.19 16.82
C LYS A 265 -9.70 -21.93 15.49
N ILE A 266 -9.59 -23.26 15.56
CA ILE A 266 -9.68 -24.18 14.43
C ILE A 266 -11.05 -24.85 14.50
N ALA A 267 -11.72 -24.99 13.36
CA ALA A 267 -13.03 -25.63 13.28
C ALA A 267 -12.98 -27.06 13.84
N GLY A 268 -13.95 -27.41 14.70
CA GLY A 268 -14.06 -28.73 15.32
C GLY A 268 -13.06 -29.00 16.44
N LYS A 269 -12.22 -28.02 16.81
CA LYS A 269 -11.23 -28.16 17.89
C LYS A 269 -11.45 -27.11 18.99
N PRO A 270 -11.13 -27.42 20.26
CA PRO A 270 -11.01 -26.41 21.29
C PRO A 270 -10.01 -25.31 20.90
N MET A 271 -10.16 -24.13 21.50
CA MET A 271 -9.17 -23.08 21.33
C MET A 271 -7.78 -23.57 21.77
N THR A 272 -6.78 -23.25 20.98
CA THR A 272 -5.41 -23.77 21.13
C THR A 272 -4.39 -22.70 20.80
N PHE A 273 -3.11 -22.97 20.99
CA PHE A 273 -2.02 -22.09 20.58
C PHE A 273 -0.80 -22.92 20.18
N LEU A 274 0.15 -22.27 19.51
CA LEU A 274 1.38 -22.92 19.07
C LEU A 274 2.30 -23.17 20.28
N ARG A 275 2.76 -24.41 20.45
CA ARG A 275 3.77 -24.82 21.44
C ARG A 275 5.10 -25.01 20.72
N HIS A 276 6.02 -24.09 20.91
CA HIS A 276 7.25 -24.09 20.10
C HIS A 276 8.22 -25.20 20.54
N GLU A 277 8.09 -25.68 21.77
CA GLU A 277 8.83 -26.82 22.33
C GLU A 277 8.57 -28.15 21.60
N ASP A 278 7.48 -28.27 20.84
CA ASP A 278 7.12 -29.48 20.12
C ASP A 278 7.88 -29.65 18.78
N PHE A 279 8.66 -28.64 18.35
CA PHE A 279 9.37 -28.66 17.08
C PHE A 279 10.86 -29.02 17.23
N ILE A 280 11.39 -29.77 16.26
CA ILE A 280 12.81 -30.14 16.18
C ILE A 280 13.74 -29.00 15.72
N PHE A 281 13.20 -27.79 15.57
CA PHE A 281 13.93 -26.64 15.07
C PHE A 281 13.63 -25.42 15.92
N GLU A 282 14.60 -24.50 15.95
CA GLU A 282 14.43 -23.23 16.63
C GLU A 282 13.85 -22.17 15.70
N GLY A 283 13.15 -21.21 16.30
CA GLY A 283 12.65 -20.03 15.62
C GLY A 283 13.03 -18.79 16.42
N GLY A 284 13.31 -17.70 15.73
CA GLY A 284 13.74 -16.48 16.40
C GLY A 284 14.35 -15.43 15.49
N ARG A 285 14.56 -14.24 16.06
CA ARG A 285 15.01 -13.06 15.33
C ARG A 285 16.41 -13.21 14.74
N GLN A 286 17.23 -14.12 15.28
CA GLN A 286 18.54 -14.48 14.72
C GLN A 286 18.45 -15.00 13.29
N HIS A 287 17.33 -15.59 12.89
CA HIS A 287 17.10 -16.08 11.53
C HIS A 287 16.57 -14.99 10.58
N PHE A 288 16.27 -13.79 11.10
CA PHE A 288 15.71 -12.72 10.28
C PHE A 288 16.72 -12.24 9.24
N ILE A 289 16.34 -12.37 7.96
CA ILE A 289 17.09 -11.81 6.84
C ILE A 289 16.18 -10.79 6.13
N PRO A 290 16.61 -9.52 5.96
CA PRO A 290 15.88 -8.53 5.19
C PRO A 290 15.50 -9.08 3.81
N ILE A 291 14.26 -8.86 3.38
CA ILE A 291 13.71 -9.46 2.16
C ILE A 291 14.56 -9.17 0.90
N TYR A 292 15.25 -8.03 0.86
CA TYR A 292 16.20 -7.70 -0.20
C TYR A 292 17.40 -8.64 -0.27
N GLU A 293 17.97 -9.00 0.86
CA GLU A 293 19.12 -9.90 0.93
C GLU A 293 18.76 -11.32 0.51
N GLN A 294 17.46 -11.66 0.52
CA GLN A 294 16.96 -12.92 0.00
C GLN A 294 17.10 -13.01 -1.52
N SER A 295 17.27 -11.88 -2.24
CA SER A 295 17.54 -11.85 -3.68
C SER A 295 18.77 -12.66 -4.08
N LYS A 296 19.69 -12.94 -3.15
CA LYS A 296 20.88 -13.77 -3.40
C LYS A 296 20.56 -15.23 -3.72
N PHE A 297 19.32 -15.68 -3.50
CA PHE A 297 18.88 -17.04 -3.81
C PHE A 297 18.07 -17.05 -5.11
N LYS A 298 18.25 -18.09 -5.93
CA LYS A 298 17.49 -18.24 -7.18
C LYS A 298 16.03 -18.56 -6.94
N TYR A 299 15.68 -19.27 -5.87
CA TYR A 299 14.32 -19.72 -5.62
C TYR A 299 13.82 -19.20 -4.26
N ILE A 300 12.74 -18.42 -4.26
CA ILE A 300 12.15 -17.87 -3.04
C ILE A 300 10.78 -18.49 -2.84
N LEU A 301 10.59 -19.13 -1.69
CA LEU A 301 9.32 -19.75 -1.34
C LEU A 301 8.32 -18.70 -0.90
N TYR A 302 7.16 -18.71 -1.56
CA TYR A 302 5.99 -17.99 -1.12
C TYR A 302 5.06 -18.96 -0.39
N VAL A 303 4.94 -18.74 0.93
CA VAL A 303 4.06 -19.52 1.81
C VAL A 303 3.13 -18.56 2.53
N GLU A 304 1.83 -18.84 2.46
CA GLU A 304 0.79 -18.00 3.04
C GLU A 304 0.81 -18.02 4.58
N GLY A 305 0.12 -17.06 5.17
CA GLY A 305 -0.02 -16.92 6.62
C GLY A 305 -1.42 -17.30 7.04
N HIS A 306 -2.12 -16.38 7.70
CA HIS A 306 -3.55 -16.54 7.99
C HIS A 306 -4.41 -16.45 6.72
N CYS A 307 -3.95 -15.63 5.78
CA CYS A 307 -4.48 -15.42 4.45
C CYS A 307 -3.31 -15.30 3.47
N ALA A 308 -3.59 -14.93 2.22
CA ALA A 308 -2.58 -14.47 1.28
C ALA A 308 -1.63 -13.45 1.96
N ALA A 309 -0.34 -13.56 1.67
CA ALA A 309 0.70 -12.72 2.24
C ALA A 309 1.06 -11.55 1.29
N ASN A 310 1.00 -10.33 1.82
CA ASN A 310 1.35 -9.06 1.14
C ASN A 310 2.77 -8.95 0.57
N ARG A 311 3.63 -9.96 0.78
CA ARG A 311 5.00 -9.96 0.24
C ARG A 311 5.10 -10.40 -1.22
N TYR A 312 4.04 -10.93 -1.84
CA TYR A 312 4.14 -11.52 -3.18
C TYR A 312 4.64 -10.50 -4.22
N ALA A 313 4.02 -9.31 -4.26
CA ALA A 313 4.43 -8.19 -5.12
C ALA A 313 5.91 -7.81 -4.95
N PHE A 314 6.45 -7.92 -3.73
CA PHE A 314 7.87 -7.72 -3.47
C PHE A 314 8.71 -8.77 -4.21
N LEU A 315 8.36 -10.05 -4.04
CA LEU A 315 9.14 -11.17 -4.55
C LEU A 315 9.26 -11.10 -6.08
N MET A 316 8.21 -10.63 -6.77
CA MET A 316 8.20 -10.42 -8.22
C MET A 316 9.36 -9.51 -8.69
N ARG A 317 9.85 -8.61 -7.82
CA ARG A 317 10.92 -7.65 -8.14
C ARG A 317 12.33 -8.15 -7.84
N LEU A 318 12.49 -9.27 -7.14
CA LEU A 318 13.81 -9.73 -6.67
C LEU A 318 14.67 -10.36 -7.78
N GLY A 319 14.08 -10.64 -8.94
CA GLY A 319 14.75 -11.38 -10.02
C GLY A 319 15.08 -12.82 -9.62
N SER A 320 14.23 -13.42 -8.79
CA SER A 320 14.31 -14.80 -8.33
C SER A 320 13.01 -15.51 -8.69
N VAL A 321 13.06 -16.82 -8.90
CA VAL A 321 11.87 -17.64 -9.15
C VAL A 321 11.05 -17.72 -7.86
N ILE A 322 9.76 -17.44 -7.97
CA ILE A 322 8.83 -17.62 -6.87
C ILE A 322 8.37 -19.08 -6.89
N LEU A 323 8.63 -19.82 -5.82
CA LEU A 323 8.03 -21.14 -5.58
C LEU A 323 6.74 -20.92 -4.78
N LYS A 324 5.59 -20.87 -5.47
CA LYS A 324 4.30 -20.54 -4.86
C LYS A 324 3.65 -21.80 -4.30
N VAL A 325 3.56 -21.90 -2.98
CA VAL A 325 2.84 -23.00 -2.33
C VAL A 325 1.33 -22.80 -2.48
N THR A 326 0.64 -23.87 -2.85
CA THR A 326 -0.82 -23.89 -2.98
C THR A 326 -1.45 -23.58 -1.62
N SER A 327 -2.43 -22.67 -1.62
CA SER A 327 -3.04 -22.15 -0.40
C SER A 327 -3.84 -23.22 0.34
N ARG A 328 -3.84 -23.12 1.68
CA ARG A 328 -4.79 -23.80 2.57
C ARG A 328 -5.74 -22.81 3.26
N CYS A 329 -5.62 -21.53 2.95
CA CYS A 329 -6.36 -20.44 3.56
C CYS A 329 -7.69 -20.21 2.84
N VAL A 330 -8.62 -19.54 3.53
CA VAL A 330 -9.93 -19.19 2.97
C VAL A 330 -9.84 -17.96 2.06
N ALA A 331 -8.98 -17.00 2.41
CA ALA A 331 -8.69 -15.80 1.62
C ALA A 331 -7.28 -15.92 1.04
N ASP A 332 -7.21 -16.45 -0.18
CA ASP A 332 -6.01 -16.88 -0.89
C ASP A 332 -5.64 -15.98 -2.08
N GLU A 333 -6.45 -14.95 -2.36
CA GLU A 333 -6.28 -14.05 -3.50
C GLU A 333 -5.99 -12.60 -3.07
N MET A 334 -5.08 -11.94 -3.80
CA MET A 334 -4.92 -10.49 -3.81
C MET A 334 -5.40 -9.91 -5.14
N TRP A 335 -5.55 -8.59 -5.22
CA TRP A 335 -6.16 -7.89 -6.37
C TRP A 335 -5.54 -8.15 -7.75
N TYR A 336 -4.26 -8.56 -7.81
CA TYR A 336 -3.56 -8.93 -9.05
C TYR A 336 -3.43 -10.44 -9.26
N TYR A 337 -3.80 -11.30 -8.31
CA TYR A 337 -3.59 -12.76 -8.44
C TYR A 337 -4.24 -13.40 -9.66
N PRO A 338 -5.43 -12.95 -10.14
CA PRO A 338 -6.03 -13.51 -11.33
C PRO A 338 -5.19 -13.43 -12.62
N ILE A 339 -4.13 -12.61 -12.64
CA ILE A 339 -3.23 -12.51 -13.81
C ILE A 339 -2.09 -13.54 -13.76
N LEU A 340 -1.82 -14.13 -12.59
CA LEU A 340 -0.69 -15.03 -12.36
C LEU A 340 -0.99 -16.40 -12.96
N LYS A 341 0.03 -17.00 -13.55
CA LYS A 341 -0.05 -18.27 -14.28
C LYS A 341 1.09 -19.19 -13.88
N PRO A 342 0.78 -20.40 -13.40
CA PRO A 342 1.78 -21.40 -13.07
C PRO A 342 2.71 -21.70 -14.26
N PHE A 343 4.00 -21.84 -13.97
CA PHE A 343 5.11 -22.02 -14.91
C PHE A 343 5.36 -20.89 -15.92
N GLU A 344 4.59 -19.79 -15.88
CA GLU A 344 4.91 -18.57 -16.62
C GLU A 344 5.64 -17.55 -15.73
N ASP A 345 5.11 -17.25 -14.53
CA ASP A 345 5.70 -16.27 -13.59
C ASP A 345 6.13 -16.87 -12.24
N HIS A 346 5.68 -18.08 -11.93
CA HIS A 346 6.06 -18.79 -10.71
C HIS A 346 6.04 -20.30 -10.93
N VAL A 347 6.70 -21.06 -10.06
CA VAL A 347 6.59 -22.53 -10.04
C VAL A 347 5.63 -22.94 -8.92
N PRO A 348 4.55 -23.66 -9.22
CA PRO A 348 3.60 -24.10 -8.20
C PRO A 348 4.18 -25.26 -7.37
N ILE A 349 3.90 -25.24 -6.07
CA ILE A 349 4.19 -26.32 -5.11
C ILE A 349 2.85 -26.79 -4.50
N LYS A 350 2.69 -28.09 -4.27
CA LYS A 350 1.49 -28.65 -3.61
C LYS A 350 1.31 -28.11 -2.20
N GLU A 351 0.06 -28.09 -1.75
CA GLU A 351 -0.31 -27.56 -0.44
C GLU A 351 0.34 -28.31 0.74
N ASP A 352 0.71 -29.57 0.55
CA ASP A 352 1.35 -30.43 1.54
C ASP A 352 2.88 -30.46 1.44
N LEU A 353 3.47 -29.70 0.51
CA LEU A 353 4.91 -29.67 0.21
C LEU A 353 5.49 -31.00 -0.30
N SER A 354 4.64 -31.98 -0.67
CA SER A 354 5.08 -33.31 -1.08
C SER A 354 5.94 -33.33 -2.35
N ASP A 355 5.77 -32.34 -3.23
CA ASP A 355 6.54 -32.18 -4.47
C ASP A 355 7.66 -31.13 -4.35
N LEU A 356 7.94 -30.59 -3.15
CA LEU A 356 8.90 -29.50 -2.98
C LEU A 356 10.31 -29.88 -3.47
N ALA A 357 10.83 -31.04 -3.06
CA ALA A 357 12.16 -31.48 -3.47
C ALA A 357 12.25 -31.69 -4.99
N GLU A 358 11.24 -32.32 -5.59
CA GLU A 358 11.13 -32.54 -7.03
C GLU A 358 11.12 -31.20 -7.79
N LYS A 359 10.36 -30.21 -7.33
CA LYS A 359 10.26 -28.90 -7.99
C LYS A 359 11.53 -28.08 -7.85
N ILE A 360 12.23 -28.16 -6.71
CA ILE A 360 13.55 -27.52 -6.55
C ILE A 360 14.55 -28.16 -7.51
N GLN A 361 14.55 -29.49 -7.63
CA GLN A 361 15.43 -30.20 -8.55
C GLN A 361 15.11 -29.84 -10.01
N TRP A 362 13.83 -29.83 -10.39
CA TRP A 362 13.39 -29.38 -11.70
C TRP A 362 13.91 -27.97 -12.03
N CYS A 363 13.87 -27.04 -11.06
CA CYS A 363 14.42 -25.70 -11.25
C CYS A 363 15.94 -25.72 -11.50
N ARG A 364 16.70 -26.52 -10.74
CA ARG A 364 18.15 -26.70 -10.96
C ARG A 364 18.47 -27.25 -12.34
N ASP A 365 17.66 -28.20 -12.82
CA ASP A 365 17.84 -28.83 -14.13
C ASP A 365 17.36 -27.95 -15.30
N ASN A 366 16.67 -26.84 -15.02
CA ASN A 366 16.06 -25.96 -16.02
C ASN A 366 16.41 -24.47 -15.78
N ASP A 367 17.70 -24.18 -15.50
CA ASP A 367 18.16 -22.83 -15.11
C ASP A 367 17.70 -21.71 -16.06
N ASP A 368 17.83 -21.91 -17.38
CA ASP A 368 17.42 -20.92 -18.38
C ASP A 368 15.91 -20.63 -18.35
N LYS A 369 15.09 -21.66 -18.13
CA LYS A 369 13.64 -21.48 -17.98
C LYS A 369 13.32 -20.74 -16.69
N CYS A 370 14.01 -21.08 -15.60
CA CYS A 370 13.86 -20.40 -14.32
C CYS A 370 14.22 -18.91 -14.42
N ARG A 371 15.27 -18.57 -15.17
CA ARG A 371 15.64 -17.19 -15.48
C ARG A 371 14.52 -16.44 -16.19
N GLN A 372 13.89 -17.08 -17.18
CA GLN A 372 12.74 -16.52 -17.91
C GLN A 372 11.52 -16.33 -17.02
N ILE A 373 11.20 -17.31 -16.16
CA ILE A 373 10.09 -17.24 -15.19
C ILE A 373 10.29 -16.06 -14.23
N ALA A 374 11.50 -15.92 -13.67
CA ALA A 374 11.83 -14.81 -12.78
C ALA A 374 11.74 -13.45 -13.47
N ALA A 375 12.18 -13.34 -14.72
CA ALA A 375 12.03 -12.12 -15.52
C ALA A 375 10.56 -11.80 -15.80
N ARG A 376 9.76 -12.83 -16.13
CA ARG A 376 8.32 -12.69 -16.41
C ARG A 376 7.55 -12.17 -15.19
N ALA A 377 7.89 -12.64 -13.99
CA ALA A 377 7.32 -12.11 -12.75
C ALA A 377 7.58 -10.60 -12.59
N ASN A 378 8.80 -10.16 -12.90
CA ASN A 378 9.17 -8.74 -12.84
C ASN A 378 8.38 -7.90 -13.84
N GLU A 379 8.24 -8.38 -15.08
CA GLU A 379 7.41 -7.73 -16.10
C GLU A 379 5.95 -7.59 -15.68
N LEU A 380 5.36 -8.65 -15.09
CA LEU A 380 3.98 -8.59 -14.60
C LEU A 380 3.82 -7.57 -13.46
N TYR A 381 4.83 -7.44 -12.59
CA TYR A 381 4.82 -6.41 -11.55
C TYR A 381 4.78 -5.01 -12.19
N ASP A 382 5.66 -4.73 -13.16
CA ASP A 382 5.71 -3.43 -13.82
C ASP A 382 4.41 -3.11 -14.57
N GLN A 383 3.78 -4.11 -15.17
CA GLN A 383 2.53 -3.94 -15.92
C GLN A 383 1.28 -3.78 -15.03
N PHE A 384 1.20 -4.52 -13.93
CA PHE A 384 -0.06 -4.68 -13.19
C PHE A 384 -0.03 -4.29 -11.70
N VAL A 385 1.15 -4.05 -11.12
CA VAL A 385 1.32 -3.73 -9.69
C VAL A 385 2.12 -2.44 -9.47
N SER A 386 2.74 -1.89 -10.51
CA SER A 386 3.43 -0.61 -10.47
C SER A 386 2.51 0.56 -10.08
N LYS A 387 3.11 1.72 -9.78
CA LYS A 387 2.36 2.91 -9.35
C LYS A 387 1.24 3.29 -10.33
N GLU A 388 1.54 3.27 -11.63
CA GLU A 388 0.56 3.59 -12.66
C GLU A 388 -0.52 2.52 -12.80
N ALA A 389 -0.18 1.24 -12.59
CA ALA A 389 -1.16 0.16 -12.57
C ALA A 389 -2.11 0.25 -11.37
N ILE A 390 -1.59 0.60 -10.18
CA ILE A 390 -2.41 0.91 -9.00
C ILE A 390 -3.34 2.08 -9.30
N HIS A 391 -2.84 3.17 -9.88
CA HIS A 391 -3.68 4.29 -10.30
C HIS A 391 -4.81 3.84 -11.25
N ASP A 392 -4.50 3.05 -12.27
CA ASP A 392 -5.49 2.52 -13.21
C ASP A 392 -6.53 1.63 -12.51
N TYR A 393 -6.09 0.77 -11.60
CA TYR A 393 -6.99 -0.06 -10.78
C TYR A 393 -7.92 0.81 -9.93
N MET A 394 -7.38 1.82 -9.25
CA MET A 394 -8.13 2.77 -8.42
C MET A 394 -9.17 3.53 -9.24
N GLU A 395 -8.83 3.97 -10.45
CA GLU A 395 -9.78 4.59 -11.38
C GLU A 395 -10.93 3.64 -11.73
N VAL A 396 -10.60 2.41 -12.14
CA VAL A 396 -11.59 1.41 -12.55
C VAL A 396 -12.51 1.06 -11.39
N ILE A 397 -11.95 0.72 -10.23
CA ILE A 397 -12.75 0.19 -9.12
C ILE A 397 -13.63 1.27 -8.49
N CYS A 398 -13.10 2.46 -8.24
CA CYS A 398 -13.88 3.56 -7.68
C CYS A 398 -15.00 4.01 -8.63
N ASN A 399 -14.74 4.06 -9.93
CA ASN A 399 -15.77 4.39 -10.92
C ASN A 399 -16.86 3.30 -11.01
N ARG A 400 -16.48 2.02 -10.90
CA ARG A 400 -17.44 0.90 -10.84
C ARG A 400 -18.29 0.93 -9.56
N VAL A 401 -17.71 1.33 -8.42
CA VAL A 401 -18.44 1.53 -7.18
C VAL A 401 -19.40 2.71 -7.33
N ALA A 402 -18.94 3.84 -7.86
CA ALA A 402 -19.75 5.04 -8.07
C ALA A 402 -20.98 4.78 -8.98
N GLN A 403 -20.85 3.89 -9.98
CA GLN A 403 -21.95 3.51 -10.87
C GLN A 403 -23.08 2.75 -10.17
N ARG A 404 -22.80 2.08 -9.05
CA ARG A 404 -23.77 1.28 -8.27
C ARG A 404 -24.31 2.04 -7.06
N PHE A 405 -24.17 3.36 -7.04
CA PHE A 405 -24.61 4.20 -5.93
C PHE A 405 -26.11 4.03 -5.67
N GLN A 406 -26.45 3.76 -4.41
CA GLN A 406 -27.82 3.83 -3.91
C GLN A 406 -27.94 5.03 -2.96
N PRO A 407 -29.00 5.85 -3.10
CA PRO A 407 -29.22 6.96 -2.17
C PRO A 407 -29.41 6.41 -0.76
N ALA A 408 -28.83 7.09 0.22
CA ALA A 408 -28.99 6.72 1.62
C ALA A 408 -30.47 6.55 1.99
N PRO A 409 -30.82 5.51 2.77
CA PRO A 409 -32.18 5.33 3.26
C PRO A 409 -32.67 6.57 4.03
N ARG A 410 -33.98 6.86 3.97
CA ARG A 410 -34.56 8.05 4.64
C ARG A 410 -34.34 8.07 6.16
N TRP A 411 -34.15 6.91 6.78
CA TRP A 411 -33.85 6.76 8.19
C TRP A 411 -32.37 7.04 8.52
N TYR A 412 -31.47 6.91 7.55
CA TYR A 412 -30.06 7.23 7.74
C TYR A 412 -29.85 8.73 7.56
N ARG A 413 -29.73 9.43 8.68
CA ARG A 413 -29.20 10.79 8.71
C ARG A 413 -27.70 10.68 8.93
N ARG A 414 -26.91 11.12 7.96
CA ARG A 414 -25.47 11.31 8.16
C ARG A 414 -25.31 12.16 9.43
N PRO A 415 -24.53 11.72 10.45
CA PRO A 415 -24.38 12.49 11.67
C PRO A 415 -23.89 13.91 11.34
N GLU A 416 -24.67 14.92 11.78
CA GLU A 416 -24.25 16.32 11.68
C GLU A 416 -23.06 16.53 12.63
N GLY A 417 -21.98 17.14 12.14
CA GLY A 417 -20.74 17.30 12.90
C GLY A 417 -19.62 16.31 12.54
N VAL A 418 -19.86 15.35 11.65
CA VAL A 418 -18.77 14.85 10.79
C VAL A 418 -18.50 15.96 9.79
N GLU A 419 -17.86 17.06 10.24
CA GLU A 419 -17.34 18.11 9.34
C GLU A 419 -16.72 17.37 8.17
N ALA A 420 -17.23 17.58 6.95
CA ALA A 420 -16.81 16.89 5.74
C ALA A 420 -15.29 16.76 5.78
N MET A 421 -14.78 15.56 6.17
CA MET A 421 -13.49 15.40 6.88
C MET A 421 -12.60 16.56 6.50
N LYS A 422 -12.55 17.62 7.34
CA LYS A 422 -11.73 18.79 7.00
C LYS A 422 -10.39 18.18 6.67
N LYS A 423 -9.98 18.26 5.39
CA LYS A 423 -8.74 17.62 4.95
C LYS A 423 -7.74 18.10 5.97
N PRO A 424 -7.19 17.22 6.84
CA PRO A 424 -6.40 17.73 7.95
C PRO A 424 -5.33 18.58 7.31
N GLU A 425 -5.29 19.85 7.72
CA GLU A 425 -4.28 20.78 7.27
C GLU A 425 -3.00 20.21 7.82
N PHE A 426 -2.35 19.38 7.01
CA PHE A 426 -0.98 18.99 7.27
C PHE A 426 -0.21 20.28 7.20
N GLU A 427 0.13 20.79 8.38
CA GLU A 427 1.06 21.88 8.47
C GLU A 427 2.30 21.51 7.67
N ARG A 428 2.92 22.52 7.06
CA ARG A 428 4.18 22.36 6.36
C ARG A 428 5.14 21.57 7.26
N PRO A 429 5.94 20.64 6.72
CA PRO A 429 6.97 19.98 7.50
C PRO A 429 7.80 21.05 8.23
N ARG A 430 7.62 21.17 9.55
CA ARG A 430 8.32 22.18 10.36
C ARG A 430 9.79 21.79 10.56
N GLY A 431 10.15 20.56 10.18
CA GLY A 431 11.50 20.01 10.24
C GLY A 431 11.79 19.04 9.08
N MET A 432 13.01 18.49 9.12
CA MET A 432 13.46 17.46 8.18
C MET A 432 12.78 16.12 8.45
N CYS A 433 12.44 15.37 7.40
CA CYS A 433 11.76 14.07 7.54
C CYS A 433 12.67 12.96 8.09
N VAL A 434 13.99 13.15 7.99
CA VAL A 434 15.01 12.28 8.58
C VAL A 434 15.83 13.12 9.56
N GLY A 435 15.95 12.66 10.81
CA GLY A 435 16.79 13.28 11.83
C GLY A 435 18.27 12.85 11.73
N GLY A 436 19.17 13.61 12.36
CA GLY A 436 20.62 13.34 12.40
C GLY A 436 21.47 14.53 11.93
N GLN A 437 22.81 14.35 11.88
CA GLN A 437 23.76 15.39 11.41
C GLN A 437 23.53 15.85 9.96
N SER A 438 22.80 15.07 9.17
CA SER A 438 22.43 15.37 7.78
C SER A 438 20.91 15.23 7.59
N GLY A 439 20.15 16.04 8.31
CA GLY A 439 18.69 16.08 8.15
C GLY A 439 18.30 16.31 6.69
N ARG A 440 17.28 15.60 6.20
CA ARG A 440 16.78 15.72 4.82
C ARG A 440 15.26 15.54 4.74
N HIS A 441 14.63 16.20 3.78
CA HIS A 441 13.23 15.94 3.43
C HIS A 441 13.12 14.58 2.73
N CYS A 442 12.04 13.85 3.00
CA CYS A 442 11.72 12.66 2.23
C CYS A 442 11.29 13.09 0.82
N ARG A 443 11.37 12.16 -0.14
CA ARG A 443 11.03 12.41 -1.54
C ARG A 443 9.64 13.03 -1.71
N ARG A 444 8.64 12.57 -0.94
CA ARG A 444 7.28 13.14 -0.97
C ARG A 444 7.22 14.59 -0.51
N CYS A 445 7.97 14.97 0.52
CA CYS A 445 8.02 16.37 0.97
C CYS A 445 8.75 17.27 -0.03
N LEU A 446 9.69 16.72 -0.81
CA LEU A 446 10.32 17.43 -1.92
C LEU A 446 9.34 17.61 -3.08
N GLU A 447 8.67 16.53 -3.50
CA GLU A 447 7.65 16.57 -4.56
C GLU A 447 6.50 17.53 -4.21
N MET A 448 6.00 17.52 -2.97
CA MET A 448 4.97 18.48 -2.53
C MET A 448 5.45 19.93 -2.59
N LYS A 449 6.74 20.17 -2.30
CA LYS A 449 7.33 21.51 -2.38
C LYS A 449 7.45 21.96 -3.84
N GLU A 450 7.85 21.07 -4.74
CA GLU A 450 7.93 21.32 -6.18
C GLU A 450 6.54 21.58 -6.78
N ASP A 451 5.54 20.75 -6.45
CA ASP A 451 4.13 20.93 -6.84
C ASP A 451 3.58 22.30 -6.39
N ASP A 452 3.88 22.70 -5.15
CA ASP A 452 3.47 23.99 -4.58
C ASP A 452 4.15 25.16 -5.29
N GLU A 453 5.45 25.03 -5.60
CA GLU A 453 6.21 26.03 -6.36
C GLU A 453 5.65 26.16 -7.79
N GLU A 454 5.31 25.05 -8.44
CA GLU A 454 4.67 25.04 -9.77
C GLU A 454 3.26 25.63 -9.72
N ALA A 455 2.44 25.27 -8.71
CA ALA A 455 1.11 25.82 -8.51
C ALA A 455 1.16 27.34 -8.24
N ARG A 456 2.14 27.79 -7.46
CA ARG A 456 2.39 29.21 -7.21
C ARG A 456 2.87 29.93 -8.48
N ALA A 457 3.71 29.28 -9.29
CA ALA A 457 4.13 29.80 -10.58
C ALA A 457 2.95 29.91 -11.57
N LYS A 458 2.03 28.93 -11.59
CA LYS A 458 0.79 28.97 -12.38
C LYS A 458 -0.12 30.12 -11.95
N ARG A 459 -0.36 30.29 -10.64
CA ARG A 459 -1.15 31.42 -10.10
C ARG A 459 -0.54 32.79 -10.42
N LYS A 460 0.79 32.88 -10.53
CA LYS A 460 1.48 34.11 -10.95
C LYS A 460 1.45 34.37 -12.46
N ARG A 461 1.15 33.35 -13.27
CA ARG A 461 1.09 33.42 -14.74
C ARG A 461 -0.33 33.62 -15.28
N GLU A 462 -1.36 33.40 -14.46
CA GLU A 462 -2.75 33.74 -14.81
C GLU A 462 -2.97 35.26 -14.61
N PRO A 463 -3.32 36.02 -15.66
CA PRO A 463 -3.73 37.41 -15.51
C PRO A 463 -5.01 37.47 -14.68
N SER A 464 -5.09 38.36 -13.69
CA SER A 464 -6.30 38.57 -12.88
C SER A 464 -7.46 38.96 -13.80
N ARG A 465 -8.37 38.02 -14.03
CA ARG A 465 -9.70 38.31 -14.58
C ARG A 465 -10.65 38.50 -13.41
N ASP A 466 -10.51 39.62 -12.71
CA ASP A 466 -11.49 40.12 -11.74
C ASP A 466 -11.12 41.56 -11.39
N ASP A 467 -11.49 42.50 -12.26
CA ASP A 467 -11.57 43.94 -11.89
C ASP A 467 -12.54 44.70 -12.81
N ASP A 468 -13.72 44.12 -13.07
CA ASP A 468 -14.76 44.81 -13.85
C ASP A 468 -16.19 44.45 -13.38
N ASP A 469 -16.43 44.48 -12.06
CA ASP A 469 -17.79 44.38 -11.50
C ASP A 469 -17.94 45.04 -10.11
N ARG A 470 -17.53 46.31 -10.00
CA ARG A 470 -17.93 47.18 -8.88
C ARG A 470 -18.45 48.54 -9.35
N VAL A 471 -19.61 48.55 -10.01
CA VAL A 471 -20.47 49.75 -10.04
C VAL A 471 -21.95 49.35 -9.97
N ARG A 472 -22.55 49.40 -8.78
CA ARG A 472 -23.85 50.05 -8.49
C ARG A 472 -24.35 49.76 -7.07
N GLY A 473 -24.58 50.83 -6.29
CA GLY A 473 -25.61 50.85 -5.25
C GLY A 473 -25.13 51.11 -3.81
N GLY A 474 -24.45 52.24 -3.56
CA GLY A 474 -24.25 52.77 -2.20
C GLY A 474 -25.00 54.08 -2.04
N TYR A 475 -26.06 54.09 -1.23
CA TYR A 475 -26.81 55.29 -0.85
C TYR A 475 -26.00 56.19 0.10
N SER A 476 -26.21 57.48 -0.11
CA SER A 476 -25.69 58.66 0.58
C SER A 476 -25.71 58.64 2.11
N HIS A 477 -24.63 59.11 2.72
CA HIS A 477 -24.69 60.07 3.84
C HIS A 477 -23.42 60.93 3.88
N ASP A 478 -23.59 62.21 3.49
CA ASP A 478 -23.24 63.41 4.26
C ASP A 478 -21.98 63.38 5.15
N ARG A 479 -20.94 64.17 4.81
CA ARG A 479 -20.80 65.59 5.20
C ARG A 479 -19.37 66.11 4.97
N ASP A 480 -19.37 67.34 4.46
CA ASP A 480 -18.44 68.46 4.77
C ASP A 480 -16.97 68.44 4.33
N ARG A 481 -16.68 69.46 3.48
CA ARG A 481 -15.60 70.46 3.59
C ARG A 481 -14.17 69.93 3.40
N ASP A 482 -13.32 70.48 2.52
CA ASP A 482 -13.10 71.89 2.21
C ASP A 482 -12.40 72.05 0.85
N ARG A 483 -12.73 73.18 0.20
CA ARG A 483 -11.90 74.13 -0.56
C ARG A 483 -10.43 73.73 -0.84
N GLY A 484 -9.86 73.89 -2.03
CA GLY A 484 -10.31 74.57 -3.24
C GLY A 484 -9.11 74.87 -4.17
N SER A 485 -9.43 75.50 -5.32
CA SER A 485 -8.57 76.30 -6.22
C SER A 485 -7.39 75.56 -6.90
N ASP A 486 -7.01 75.77 -8.16
CA ASP A 486 -7.37 76.73 -9.21
C ASP A 486 -6.91 76.18 -10.58
N ARG A 487 -7.70 76.47 -11.63
CA ARG A 487 -7.40 77.03 -12.99
C ARG A 487 -6.18 76.47 -13.79
N TYR A 488 -6.14 76.29 -15.11
CA TYR A 488 -6.71 76.89 -16.34
C TYR A 488 -6.56 75.79 -17.43
N ASP A 489 -7.42 75.49 -18.41
CA ASP A 489 -8.11 76.23 -19.49
C ASP A 489 -7.60 75.79 -20.89
N HIS A 490 -8.55 75.77 -21.82
CA HIS A 490 -8.52 75.58 -23.29
C HIS A 490 -8.35 74.15 -23.83
N GLY A 491 -9.21 73.60 -24.70
CA GLY A 491 -10.33 74.15 -25.46
C GLY A 491 -10.21 73.77 -26.96
N ARG A 492 -11.33 73.30 -27.55
CA ARG A 492 -11.65 73.00 -28.98
C ARG A 492 -11.67 71.49 -29.32
N LYS A 493 -12.81 70.83 -29.56
CA LYS A 493 -13.92 70.96 -30.56
C LYS A 493 -13.49 70.84 -32.04
N GLY A 494 -14.10 69.87 -32.73
CA GLY A 494 -14.22 69.75 -34.19
C GLY A 494 -13.88 68.33 -34.67
N SER A 495 -14.82 67.38 -34.71
CA SER A 495 -15.78 67.11 -35.81
C SER A 495 -15.14 66.48 -37.06
N ARG A 496 -15.54 65.22 -37.35
CA ARG A 496 -16.04 64.64 -38.64
C ARG A 496 -15.36 65.14 -39.94
N ASP A 497 -14.97 64.34 -40.92
CA ASP A 497 -15.46 63.04 -41.43
C ASP A 497 -14.43 62.56 -42.48
N TYR A 498 -14.71 61.38 -43.04
CA TYR A 498 -14.34 60.85 -44.35
C TYR A 498 -13.24 59.78 -44.43
N ASN A 499 -13.75 58.54 -44.41
CA ASN A 499 -13.73 57.60 -45.53
C ASN A 499 -12.39 57.00 -46.01
N ASP A 500 -12.36 55.69 -45.80
CA ASP A 500 -12.34 54.68 -46.86
C ASP A 500 -10.95 54.29 -47.38
N ARG A 501 -10.60 53.03 -47.08
CA ARG A 501 -10.01 52.09 -48.03
C ARG A 501 -9.95 50.69 -47.43
N ARG A 502 -10.86 49.84 -47.91
CA ARG A 502 -10.59 48.41 -48.10
C ARG A 502 -9.59 48.26 -49.24
N ASP A 503 -8.55 47.44 -49.07
CA ASP A 503 -8.30 46.28 -49.94
C ASP A 503 -7.06 45.49 -49.48
N ARG A 504 -7.21 44.14 -49.54
CA ARG A 504 -6.23 43.09 -49.92
C ARG A 504 -4.83 43.10 -49.27
N GLY A 505 -4.25 41.98 -48.88
CA GLY A 505 -4.42 40.61 -49.33
C GLY A 505 -3.16 39.81 -48.99
N TYR A 506 -3.30 38.50 -49.14
CA TYR A 506 -2.36 37.41 -48.91
C TYR A 506 -0.89 37.60 -49.34
N GLY A 507 0.00 36.99 -48.56
CA GLY A 507 1.04 36.09 -49.08
C GLY A 507 2.47 36.62 -49.05
N GLY A 508 3.38 35.82 -48.46
CA GLY A 508 4.83 36.00 -48.66
C GLY A 508 5.69 35.41 -47.55
N ALA A 509 5.95 34.11 -47.64
CA ALA A 509 6.99 33.44 -46.88
C ALA A 509 8.39 33.88 -47.34
N SER A 510 9.34 33.95 -46.41
CA SER A 510 10.77 33.81 -46.72
C SER A 510 11.48 33.05 -45.61
N GLU A 511 12.00 31.88 -45.96
CA GLU A 511 12.96 31.10 -45.18
C GLU A 511 14.28 31.84 -45.00
N ARG A 512 14.87 31.75 -43.81
CA ARG A 512 16.33 31.61 -43.61
C ARG A 512 16.60 30.80 -42.35
N ASP A 513 17.27 29.68 -42.56
CA ASP A 513 17.87 28.79 -41.56
C ASP A 513 18.84 29.50 -40.59
N ARG A 514 18.90 29.04 -39.33
CA ARG A 514 20.03 28.25 -38.78
C ARG A 514 19.97 28.13 -37.24
N HIS A 515 19.92 26.87 -36.79
CA HIS A 515 20.50 26.27 -35.57
C HIS A 515 20.21 26.87 -34.18
N ARG A 516 19.50 26.10 -33.31
CA ARG A 516 20.11 25.43 -32.13
C ARG A 516 19.11 24.64 -31.27
N ARG A 517 19.53 23.39 -30.99
CA ARG A 517 19.29 22.54 -29.81
C ARG A 517 17.90 21.93 -29.61
N GLU A 518 17.82 20.68 -30.06
CA GLU A 518 17.01 19.62 -29.47
C GLU A 518 17.27 19.51 -27.96
N ASP A 519 16.21 19.56 -27.18
CA ASP A 519 16.16 18.96 -25.85
C ASP A 519 14.74 18.38 -25.67
N THR A 520 14.53 17.21 -26.27
CA THR A 520 13.31 16.42 -26.11
C THR A 520 13.33 15.70 -24.78
N ARG A 521 12.70 16.28 -23.76
CA ARG A 521 12.04 15.51 -22.70
C ARG A 521 10.54 15.74 -22.80
N ARG A 522 9.91 14.98 -23.70
CA ARG A 522 8.46 14.77 -23.67
C ARG A 522 8.17 13.96 -22.40
N GLU A 523 7.63 14.62 -21.39
CA GLU A 523 6.78 13.94 -20.41
C GLU A 523 5.62 13.31 -21.20
N GLU A 524 5.61 11.99 -21.31
CA GLU A 524 4.48 11.24 -21.84
C GLU A 524 3.31 11.41 -20.86
N ARG A 525 2.56 12.51 -21.02
CA ARG A 525 1.23 12.61 -20.41
C ARG A 525 0.36 11.52 -21.01
N SER A 526 -0.11 10.61 -20.15
CA SER A 526 -1.15 9.64 -20.50
C SER A 526 -2.25 10.30 -21.33
N PRO A 527 -2.78 9.65 -22.39
CA PRO A 527 -3.83 10.22 -23.23
C PRO A 527 -4.98 10.68 -22.35
N MET A 528 -5.43 11.93 -22.52
CA MET A 528 -6.52 12.52 -21.72
C MET A 528 -7.79 11.69 -21.90
N ARG A 529 -8.04 10.76 -20.97
CA ARG A 529 -9.29 10.00 -20.90
C ARG A 529 -10.44 11.00 -20.64
N PRO A 530 -11.62 10.83 -21.27
CA PRO A 530 -12.75 11.71 -21.03
C PRO A 530 -13.10 11.75 -19.54
N ARG A 531 -13.20 12.96 -18.96
CA ARG A 531 -13.57 13.10 -17.54
C ARG A 531 -14.94 12.46 -17.28
N VAL A 532 -15.08 11.77 -16.15
CA VAL A 532 -16.34 11.16 -15.74
C VAL A 532 -17.29 12.32 -15.50
N GLN A 533 -18.37 12.36 -16.26
CA GLN A 533 -19.33 13.45 -16.10
C GLN A 533 -19.98 13.32 -14.73
N GLN A 534 -19.82 14.34 -13.88
CA GLN A 534 -20.42 14.40 -12.55
C GLN A 534 -21.64 15.33 -12.53
N CYS A 535 -22.59 15.02 -11.66
CA CYS A 535 -23.72 15.89 -11.36
C CYS A 535 -23.25 17.13 -10.59
N ARG A 536 -23.65 18.32 -11.03
CA ARG A 536 -23.28 19.58 -10.34
C ARG A 536 -23.87 19.69 -8.93
N LYS A 537 -24.98 19.00 -8.63
CA LYS A 537 -25.69 19.06 -7.35
C LYS A 537 -25.12 18.10 -6.30
N CYS A 538 -24.95 16.83 -6.66
CA CYS A 538 -24.48 15.81 -5.72
C CYS A 538 -23.07 15.29 -5.98
N ARG A 539 -22.37 15.81 -6.99
CA ARG A 539 -21.01 15.41 -7.42
C ARG A 539 -20.84 13.94 -7.83
N ARG A 540 -21.87 13.10 -7.71
CA ARG A 540 -21.89 11.71 -8.21
C ARG A 540 -21.77 11.63 -9.73
N ALA A 541 -21.28 10.50 -10.23
CA ALA A 541 -21.31 10.18 -11.66
C ALA A 541 -22.72 10.36 -12.24
N LYS A 542 -22.85 11.02 -13.39
CA LYS A 542 -24.15 11.29 -14.03
C LYS A 542 -24.94 10.01 -14.31
N SER A 543 -24.26 8.92 -14.63
CA SER A 543 -24.88 7.60 -14.86
C SER A 543 -25.58 7.01 -13.63
N ALA A 544 -25.21 7.44 -12.42
CA ALA A 544 -25.77 6.96 -11.15
C ALA A 544 -26.48 8.07 -10.35
N CYS A 545 -26.62 9.26 -10.94
CA CYS A 545 -27.19 10.42 -10.27
C CYS A 545 -28.73 10.35 -10.28
N SER A 546 -29.35 10.49 -9.11
CA SER A 546 -30.81 10.59 -8.96
C SER A 546 -31.33 12.03 -8.79
N CYS A 547 -30.47 13.05 -8.94
CA CYS A 547 -30.87 14.46 -8.77
C CYS A 547 -31.86 14.97 -9.82
N SER A 548 -32.06 14.22 -10.92
CA SER A 548 -33.02 14.52 -11.99
C SER A 548 -34.47 14.11 -11.67
N PHE A 549 -34.76 13.44 -10.55
CA PHE A 549 -36.10 12.96 -10.18
C PHE A 549 -36.75 13.67 -8.98
N ARG A 550 -36.32 14.89 -8.65
CA ARG A 550 -36.93 15.69 -7.59
C ARG A 550 -37.14 17.14 -8.05
N THR A 551 -38.14 17.32 -8.91
CA THR A 551 -38.88 18.59 -9.04
C THR A 551 -40.10 18.53 -8.14
#